data_AF-A0A8H4L073-F1
#
_entry.id   AF-A0A8H4L073-F1
#
_cell.length_a   1.000
_cell.length_b   1.000
_cell.length_c   1.000
_cell.angle_alpha   90.00
_cell.angle_beta   90.00
_cell.angle_gamma   90.00
#
_symmetry.space_group_name_H-M   'P 1'
#
loop_
_entity.id
_entity.type
_entity.pdbx_description
1 polymer ?
#
loop_
_entity_poly.entity_id
_entity_poly.type
_entity_poly.pdbx_seq_one_letter_code
_entity_poly.pdbx_strand_id
1 'polypeptide(L)'
;MEPVEMEPKPASSTDDEYRPPLPPRPSTNAAVDPASLQAQATTAITPVEIQTLSFPDGSRGTFPTPGPDALPSPVDSGHASPSRHESSLSGEADETASIMSFAPTMRPAGDIASLLAGEVHKKSPAWKLLRTQSATVQPFERSRTGAGDRLVGFEHEFDLLPDDSNHELGDDEKLRLWKSKLKHYLILSSAGKPIWSRHGDLGLINSSMGVVQTIISFYEGAKNPLQAFSAGDTRFVISTEGPLYFVAISKLTESDAQLRAQLEALYMQILSTLTLPRLTHIFANRPSTDLRKPLEGTESLLSSLADTFTKGSPSALLGSLECLRLRKSQRHTINNTFLKLRAEKLLYGLIVAGGKLVSVIRPRRHSLHPSDLQLIFNMLFESDGIKGGGGENWIPLCLPAFNNKGYLYMYVSFFDGASGEQASSPAAAQGHSADDEIAMILISADRESFFELKQMRDNVAQQLAKNGTLAIIQNATRLGRPKVPDIAPGSQVSHFLYKSRANVQFCMASLEPSFTKLVERRRLMTAYHELHTAIHAKHAHLKVLHSVGDDATSLAWITPVFEFYCVAGPNVSRATITQGANKIIQWAKREEERLFIIGGGVF
;
A
#
# COMPACT_ATOMS: atom_id res chain seq x y z
N MET A 1 48.39 2.62 -73.02
CA MET A 1 47.73 1.36 -72.57
C MET A 1 47.40 1.59 -71.11
N GLU A 2 46.22 1.11 -70.69
CA GLU A 2 45.39 1.52 -69.52
C GLU A 2 44.51 2.76 -69.73
N PRO A 3 43.16 2.60 -69.70
CA PRO A 3 42.22 3.70 -69.85
C PRO A 3 41.70 4.23 -68.51
N VAL A 4 41.47 5.53 -68.52
CA VAL A 4 40.95 6.39 -67.45
C VAL A 4 39.43 6.27 -67.37
N GLU A 5 38.91 6.12 -66.14
CA GLU A 5 37.47 6.02 -65.83
C GLU A 5 36.78 7.39 -65.88
N MET A 6 35.62 7.43 -66.54
CA MET A 6 34.83 8.62 -66.89
C MET A 6 33.90 9.08 -65.77
N GLU A 7 33.92 10.38 -65.48
CA GLU A 7 32.73 11.13 -65.06
C GLU A 7 31.84 11.40 -66.29
N PRO A 8 30.50 11.48 -66.13
CA PRO A 8 29.88 12.79 -66.36
C PRO A 8 28.60 13.10 -65.54
N LYS A 9 28.44 14.38 -65.20
CA LYS A 9 27.14 15.10 -65.08
C LYS A 9 26.90 15.88 -66.39
N PRO A 10 25.73 16.50 -66.69
CA PRO A 10 24.38 16.44 -66.09
C PRO A 10 23.25 16.23 -67.14
N ALA A 11 22.00 16.06 -66.71
CA ALA A 11 20.81 16.29 -67.56
C ALA A 11 19.71 16.99 -66.76
N SER A 12 19.27 18.12 -67.27
CA SER A 12 18.11 18.91 -66.83
C SER A 12 16.84 18.45 -67.53
N SER A 13 15.73 18.30 -66.81
CA SER A 13 14.39 18.57 -67.35
C SER A 13 13.39 18.83 -66.21
N THR A 14 12.62 19.89 -66.41
CA THR A 14 11.42 20.33 -65.71
C THR A 14 10.23 19.43 -66.05
N ASP A 15 9.35 19.13 -65.08
CA ASP A 15 7.92 19.44 -65.18
C ASP A 15 7.15 19.07 -63.89
N ASP A 16 6.20 19.94 -63.57
CA ASP A 16 5.26 19.91 -62.45
C ASP A 16 4.29 18.72 -62.49
N GLU A 17 3.89 18.20 -61.33
CA GLU A 17 2.48 17.85 -61.07
C GLU A 17 2.16 17.56 -59.57
N TYR A 18 1.25 18.38 -59.04
CA TYR A 18 0.26 18.14 -57.98
C TYR A 18 0.64 17.38 -56.68
N ARG A 19 0.71 18.12 -55.56
CA ARG A 19 0.47 17.59 -54.20
C ARG A 19 -0.88 18.11 -53.66
N PRO A 20 -1.75 17.25 -53.09
CA PRO A 20 -3.05 17.67 -52.57
C PRO A 20 -2.91 18.53 -51.30
N PRO A 21 -3.88 19.42 -51.00
CA PRO A 21 -3.81 20.31 -49.85
C PRO A 21 -3.93 19.53 -48.53
N LEU A 22 -3.11 19.91 -47.55
CA LEU A 22 -3.16 19.41 -46.18
C LEU A 22 -4.50 19.77 -45.51
N PRO A 23 -5.09 18.87 -44.71
CA PRO A 23 -6.30 19.18 -43.95
C PRO A 23 -6.04 20.27 -42.90
N PRO A 24 -7.05 21.10 -42.59
CA PRO A 24 -6.88 22.19 -41.64
C PRO A 24 -6.58 21.67 -40.24
N ARG A 25 -5.56 22.23 -39.59
CA ARG A 25 -5.24 21.97 -38.17
C ARG A 25 -6.44 22.35 -37.28
N PRO A 26 -6.84 21.52 -36.32
CA PRO A 26 -7.77 21.96 -35.29
C PRO A 26 -7.07 23.03 -34.43
N SER A 27 -7.75 24.16 -34.25
CA SER A 27 -7.35 25.25 -33.37
C SER A 27 -7.17 24.75 -31.93
N THR A 28 -5.93 24.73 -31.45
CA THR A 28 -5.59 24.52 -30.04
C THR A 28 -5.86 25.80 -29.25
N ASN A 29 -7.14 26.09 -29.03
CA ASN A 29 -7.62 27.02 -28.01
C ASN A 29 -8.93 26.46 -27.45
N ALA A 30 -8.83 25.27 -26.84
CA ALA A 30 -9.86 24.78 -25.94
C ALA A 30 -9.32 24.99 -24.52
N ALA A 31 -9.78 26.05 -23.86
CA ALA A 31 -9.69 26.14 -22.41
C ALA A 31 -10.31 24.87 -21.84
N VAL A 32 -9.54 24.14 -21.02
CA VAL A 32 -10.01 22.94 -20.34
C VAL A 32 -11.15 23.37 -19.42
N ASP A 33 -12.36 22.92 -19.74
CA ASP A 33 -13.56 23.23 -18.98
C ASP A 33 -13.42 22.60 -17.58
N PRO A 34 -13.43 23.37 -16.47
CA PRO A 34 -13.22 22.85 -15.11
C PRO A 34 -14.27 21.82 -14.68
N ALA A 35 -15.39 21.71 -15.41
CA ALA A 35 -16.38 20.64 -15.23
C ALA A 35 -15.87 19.25 -15.65
N SER A 36 -14.85 19.17 -16.51
CA SER A 36 -14.26 17.90 -16.98
C SER A 36 -13.31 17.23 -15.98
N LEU A 37 -13.01 17.91 -14.86
CA LEU A 37 -12.19 17.42 -13.74
C LEU A 37 -13.01 16.77 -12.62
N GLN A 38 -14.29 16.46 -12.87
CA GLN A 38 -15.13 15.78 -11.89
C GLN A 38 -14.76 14.29 -11.79
N ALA A 39 -14.30 13.88 -10.61
CA ALA A 39 -14.12 12.48 -10.27
C ALA A 39 -15.45 11.73 -10.41
N GLN A 40 -15.45 10.63 -11.17
CA GLN A 40 -16.55 9.68 -11.16
C GLN A 40 -16.43 8.79 -9.93
N ALA A 41 -17.50 8.67 -9.16
CA ALA A 41 -17.55 7.84 -7.97
C ALA A 41 -17.36 6.37 -8.34
N THR A 42 -16.20 5.81 -8.02
CA THR A 42 -15.97 4.37 -8.00
C THR A 42 -16.31 3.88 -6.60
N THR A 43 -17.47 3.23 -6.49
CA THR A 43 -17.97 2.51 -5.30
C THR A 43 -17.90 3.27 -3.97
N ALA A 44 -18.71 4.32 -3.84
CA ALA A 44 -19.22 4.77 -2.54
C ALA A 44 -20.64 4.21 -2.37
N ILE A 45 -20.85 3.44 -1.29
CA ILE A 45 -22.17 2.94 -0.90
C ILE A 45 -23.06 4.15 -0.64
N THR A 46 -24.16 4.27 -1.38
CA THR A 46 -25.19 5.29 -1.14
C THR A 46 -25.73 5.17 0.29
N PRO A 47 -25.90 6.27 1.04
CA PRO A 47 -26.50 6.19 2.36
C PRO A 47 -27.97 5.82 2.21
N VAL A 48 -28.35 4.63 2.66
CA VAL A 48 -29.77 4.29 2.87
C VAL A 48 -30.23 5.07 4.10
N GLU A 49 -31.18 5.98 3.89
CA GLU A 49 -31.80 6.75 4.97
C GLU A 49 -32.75 5.82 5.74
N ILE A 50 -32.38 5.46 6.96
CA ILE A 50 -33.17 4.57 7.82
C ILE A 50 -33.83 5.44 8.90
N GLN A 51 -35.15 5.59 8.83
CA GLN A 51 -35.91 6.17 9.94
C GLN A 51 -36.24 5.10 11.00
N THR A 52 -36.11 5.50 12.26
CA THR A 52 -36.48 4.67 13.42
C THR A 52 -37.82 5.15 13.96
N LEU A 53 -38.81 4.26 13.96
CA LEU A 53 -40.11 4.52 14.60
C LEU A 53 -40.19 3.71 15.90
N SER A 54 -40.69 4.36 16.94
CA SER A 54 -40.90 3.76 18.26
C SER A 54 -42.38 3.42 18.41
N PHE A 55 -42.69 2.16 18.70
CA PHE A 55 -44.06 1.71 18.90
C PHE A 55 -44.49 1.91 20.37
N PRO A 56 -45.81 2.04 20.65
CA PRO A 56 -46.32 2.26 22.00
C PRO A 56 -46.02 1.15 23.01
N ASP A 57 -45.59 -0.03 22.55
CA ASP A 57 -45.16 -1.17 23.36
C ASP A 57 -43.67 -1.08 23.78
N GLY A 58 -42.98 -0.01 23.40
CA GLY A 58 -41.56 0.22 23.71
C GLY A 58 -40.57 -0.45 22.76
N SER A 59 -41.04 -1.16 21.73
CA SER A 59 -40.17 -1.72 20.69
C SER A 59 -39.80 -0.67 19.63
N ARG A 60 -38.60 -0.80 19.04
CA ARG A 60 -38.10 0.08 17.98
C ARG A 60 -37.83 -0.73 16.72
N GLY A 61 -38.47 -0.33 15.62
CA GLY A 61 -38.27 -0.92 14.30
C GLY A 61 -37.54 0.03 13.35
N THR A 62 -36.67 -0.52 12.51
CA THR A 62 -36.02 0.17 11.38
C THR A 62 -36.59 -0.36 10.08
N PHE A 63 -37.11 0.52 9.22
CA PHE A 63 -37.65 0.14 7.91
C PHE A 63 -36.96 0.94 6.80
N PRO A 64 -36.56 0.30 5.68
CA PRO A 64 -36.07 1.00 4.50
C PRO A 64 -37.25 1.53 3.67
N THR A 65 -37.18 2.80 3.25
CA THR A 65 -38.15 3.40 2.33
C THR A 65 -37.72 3.13 0.87
N PRO A 66 -38.58 2.57 0.00
CA PRO A 66 -38.27 2.50 -1.43
C PRO A 66 -38.31 3.91 -2.04
N GLY A 67 -37.27 4.28 -2.79
CA GLY A 67 -37.30 5.48 -3.65
C GLY A 67 -38.32 5.32 -4.80
N PRO A 68 -38.67 6.42 -5.50
CA PRO A 68 -39.88 6.50 -6.32
C PRO A 68 -39.93 5.67 -7.62
N ASP A 69 -39.03 4.71 -7.85
CA ASP A 69 -39.04 3.87 -9.06
C ASP A 69 -38.72 2.39 -8.76
N ALA A 70 -39.67 1.67 -8.16
CA ALA A 70 -39.63 0.20 -8.11
C ALA A 70 -41.04 -0.43 -8.14
N LEU A 71 -41.32 -1.17 -9.21
CA LEU A 71 -42.53 -1.99 -9.40
C LEU A 71 -42.40 -3.36 -8.67
N PRO A 72 -43.48 -3.95 -8.12
CA PRO A 72 -43.38 -5.14 -7.26
C PRO A 72 -43.75 -6.47 -7.95
N SER A 73 -43.22 -7.60 -7.43
CA SER A 73 -43.84 -8.94 -7.19
C SER A 73 -42.93 -10.13 -7.55
N PRO A 74 -43.15 -11.36 -6.99
CA PRO A 74 -43.69 -11.72 -5.67
C PRO A 74 -42.78 -12.68 -4.87
N VAL A 75 -43.12 -12.83 -3.59
CA VAL A 75 -42.42 -13.61 -2.56
C VAL A 75 -43.06 -15.00 -2.46
N ASP A 76 -42.24 -16.05 -2.49
CA ASP A 76 -42.69 -17.42 -2.18
C ASP A 76 -42.27 -17.79 -0.75
N SER A 77 -43.22 -18.33 0.01
CA SER A 77 -43.13 -18.59 1.45
C SER A 77 -43.14 -20.10 1.70
N GLY A 78 -42.09 -20.61 2.34
CA GLY A 78 -42.05 -22.00 2.81
C GLY A 78 -41.30 -22.10 4.13
N HIS A 79 -42.03 -22.07 5.25
CA HIS A 79 -41.55 -22.54 6.55
C HIS A 79 -41.99 -24.00 6.72
N ALA A 80 -41.05 -24.89 7.03
CA ALA A 80 -41.35 -26.23 7.53
C ALA A 80 -40.42 -26.54 8.71
N SER A 81 -41.02 -26.68 9.90
CA SER A 81 -40.37 -27.22 11.10
C SER A 81 -40.56 -28.73 11.14
N PRO A 82 -39.58 -29.54 11.57
CA PRO A 82 -39.83 -30.94 11.90
C PRO A 82 -40.07 -31.11 13.40
N SER A 83 -41.14 -31.84 13.70
CA SER A 83 -41.63 -32.31 14.99
C SER A 83 -40.83 -33.50 15.54
N ARG A 84 -40.83 -33.62 16.88
CA ARG A 84 -40.29 -34.71 17.70
C ARG A 84 -40.83 -36.09 17.33
N HIS A 85 -39.99 -37.12 17.50
CA HIS A 85 -40.40 -38.47 17.84
C HIS A 85 -39.42 -39.06 18.88
N GLU A 86 -39.96 -39.62 19.97
CA GLU A 86 -39.24 -40.36 21.02
C GLU A 86 -39.42 -41.87 20.85
N SER A 87 -38.37 -42.64 21.20
CA SER A 87 -38.30 -44.02 21.73
C SER A 87 -37.00 -44.69 21.23
N SER A 88 -36.25 -45.55 21.93
CA SER A 88 -36.08 -45.92 23.34
C SER A 88 -34.86 -46.88 23.42
N LEU A 89 -34.03 -46.73 24.47
CA LEU A 89 -33.20 -47.73 25.18
C LEU A 89 -31.78 -48.17 24.71
N SER A 90 -30.86 -47.98 25.67
CA SER A 90 -29.69 -48.79 26.10
C SER A 90 -28.32 -48.64 25.41
N GLY A 91 -27.32 -48.27 26.22
CA GLY A 91 -25.88 -48.37 25.93
C GLY A 91 -25.06 -47.26 26.58
N GLU A 92 -24.37 -47.57 27.67
CA GLU A 92 -23.56 -46.66 28.50
C GLU A 92 -22.27 -46.14 27.82
N ALA A 93 -21.80 -45.00 28.37
CA ALA A 93 -20.40 -44.57 28.56
C ALA A 93 -19.96 -43.28 27.83
N ASP A 94 -19.73 -42.26 28.65
CA ASP A 94 -18.83 -41.11 28.54
C ASP A 94 -18.77 -40.28 27.25
N GLU A 95 -19.23 -39.02 27.35
CA GLU A 95 -18.46 -37.82 26.94
C GLU A 95 -19.24 -36.54 27.31
N THR A 96 -19.10 -36.09 28.56
CA THR A 96 -19.55 -34.73 28.97
C THR A 96 -18.51 -33.69 28.54
N ALA A 97 -18.60 -33.21 27.31
CA ALA A 97 -18.03 -31.94 26.89
C ALA A 97 -19.18 -30.97 26.53
N SER A 98 -19.67 -30.24 27.53
CA SER A 98 -20.74 -29.26 27.35
C SER A 98 -20.29 -28.10 26.45
N ILE A 99 -20.81 -28.06 25.22
CA ILE A 99 -20.78 -26.87 24.37
C ILE A 99 -21.84 -25.90 24.90
N MET A 100 -21.43 -24.87 25.65
CA MET A 100 -22.31 -23.75 25.96
C MET A 100 -22.30 -22.76 24.79
N SER A 101 -23.37 -22.73 24.02
CA SER A 101 -23.66 -21.63 23.10
C SER A 101 -24.30 -20.48 23.88
N PHE A 102 -23.68 -19.29 23.82
CA PHE A 102 -24.28 -18.06 24.36
C PHE A 102 -24.90 -17.26 23.21
N ALA A 103 -26.20 -16.97 23.29
CA ALA A 103 -26.87 -16.05 22.39
C ALA A 103 -26.55 -14.59 22.79
N PRO A 104 -25.97 -13.75 21.90
CA PRO A 104 -25.64 -12.38 22.22
C PRO A 104 -26.78 -11.46 21.74
N THR A 105 -27.89 -11.43 22.45
CA THR A 105 -28.93 -10.43 22.17
C THR A 105 -29.06 -9.46 23.33
N MET A 106 -28.79 -8.18 23.00
CA MET A 106 -29.06 -6.97 23.78
C MET A 106 -27.97 -6.46 24.75
N ARG A 107 -26.77 -6.09 24.25
CA ARG A 107 -25.90 -5.10 24.94
C ARG A 107 -25.16 -4.17 23.98
N PRO A 108 -24.92 -2.90 24.35
CA PRO A 108 -24.27 -1.90 23.48
C PRO A 108 -22.82 -2.25 23.15
N ALA A 109 -22.36 -1.82 21.97
CA ALA A 109 -21.09 -2.20 21.33
C ALA A 109 -19.78 -1.87 22.10
N GLY A 110 -19.86 -1.23 23.27
CA GLY A 110 -18.69 -0.83 24.08
C GLY A 110 -18.11 -1.92 24.98
N ASP A 111 -18.84 -3.01 25.24
CA ASP A 111 -18.51 -3.97 26.32
C ASP A 111 -17.92 -5.32 25.82
N ILE A 112 -17.32 -5.32 24.63
CA ILE A 112 -16.62 -6.51 24.12
C ILE A 112 -15.30 -6.74 24.88
N ALA A 113 -14.64 -5.67 25.33
CA ALA A 113 -13.38 -5.75 26.07
C ALA A 113 -13.52 -6.54 27.39
N SER A 114 -14.65 -6.38 28.10
CA SER A 114 -14.93 -7.07 29.36
C SER A 114 -15.16 -8.58 29.14
N LEU A 115 -15.75 -8.96 28.00
CA LEU A 115 -15.90 -10.37 27.60
C LEU A 115 -14.56 -11.04 27.27
N LEU A 116 -13.59 -10.27 26.74
CA LEU A 116 -12.24 -10.77 26.45
C LEU A 116 -11.35 -10.86 27.69
N ALA A 117 -11.63 -10.03 28.71
CA ALA A 117 -10.87 -9.95 29.95
C ALA A 117 -11.42 -10.82 31.09
N GLY A 118 -12.61 -11.42 30.93
CA GLY A 118 -13.20 -12.33 31.92
C GLY A 118 -12.31 -13.56 32.20
N GLU A 119 -11.81 -13.66 33.43
CA GLU A 119 -10.99 -14.79 33.88
C GLU A 119 -11.84 -16.05 34.06
N VAL A 120 -11.67 -17.07 33.20
CA VAL A 120 -12.43 -18.33 33.31
C VAL A 120 -11.83 -19.31 34.35
N HIS A 121 -10.64 -19.08 34.90
CA HIS A 121 -10.09 -19.98 35.93
C HIS A 121 -9.26 -19.22 36.98
N LYS A 122 -9.55 -19.47 38.28
CA LYS A 122 -8.66 -19.08 39.39
C LYS A 122 -7.35 -19.87 39.27
N LYS A 123 -6.25 -19.19 38.90
CA LYS A 123 -4.94 -19.82 38.60
C LYS A 123 -4.02 -19.85 39.83
N SER A 124 -3.26 -20.94 39.96
CA SER A 124 -2.35 -21.17 41.11
C SER A 124 -1.17 -20.19 41.14
N PRO A 125 -0.56 -19.93 42.32
CA PRO A 125 0.62 -19.07 42.47
C PRO A 125 1.83 -19.53 41.64
N ALA A 126 2.02 -20.84 41.49
CA ALA A 126 3.08 -21.41 40.65
C ALA A 126 2.88 -21.06 39.16
N TRP A 127 1.63 -21.05 38.69
CA TRP A 127 1.27 -20.61 37.34
C TRP A 127 1.51 -19.11 37.12
N LYS A 128 1.42 -18.29 38.18
CA LYS A 128 1.79 -16.87 38.12
C LYS A 128 3.31 -16.66 38.07
N LEU A 129 4.09 -17.45 38.83
CA LEU A 129 5.55 -17.37 38.85
C LEU A 129 6.20 -17.80 37.52
N LEU A 130 5.79 -18.93 36.95
CA LEU A 130 6.24 -19.39 35.61
C LEU A 130 5.95 -18.34 34.52
N ARG A 131 4.83 -17.64 34.66
CA ARG A 131 4.38 -16.58 33.74
C ARG A 131 5.16 -15.28 33.88
N THR A 132 5.75 -15.04 35.05
CA THR A 132 6.65 -13.90 35.27
C THR A 132 7.98 -14.14 34.53
N GLN A 133 8.39 -15.40 34.37
CA GLN A 133 9.55 -15.79 33.56
C GLN A 133 9.25 -15.90 32.06
N SER A 134 8.00 -16.16 31.65
CA SER A 134 7.62 -16.13 30.22
C SER A 134 7.43 -14.72 29.66
N ALA A 135 7.29 -13.71 30.53
CA ALA A 135 7.10 -12.30 30.17
C ALA A 135 8.36 -11.63 29.58
N THR A 136 9.46 -12.37 29.41
CA THR A 136 10.76 -11.83 28.94
C THR A 136 11.21 -12.37 27.59
N VAL A 137 10.50 -13.35 26.99
CA VAL A 137 10.89 -13.92 25.69
C VAL A 137 10.36 -13.01 24.58
N GLN A 138 11.25 -12.48 23.73
CA GLN A 138 10.81 -11.67 22.60
C GLN A 138 10.17 -12.54 21.51
N PRO A 139 9.21 -12.00 20.74
CA PRO A 139 8.64 -12.70 19.60
C PRO A 139 9.72 -13.21 18.64
N PHE A 140 9.52 -14.41 18.10
CA PHE A 140 10.38 -15.02 17.07
C PHE A 140 11.82 -15.34 17.48
N GLU A 141 12.16 -15.32 18.77
CA GLU A 141 13.52 -15.68 19.23
C GLU A 141 13.92 -17.12 18.91
N ARG A 142 13.00 -18.09 19.04
CA ARG A 142 13.28 -19.52 18.79
C ARG A 142 13.44 -19.80 17.30
N SER A 143 12.58 -19.19 16.49
CA SER A 143 12.65 -19.19 15.03
C SER A 143 14.01 -18.78 14.45
N ARG A 144 14.87 -18.06 15.19
CA ARG A 144 16.21 -17.65 14.74
C ARG A 144 17.17 -18.82 14.46
N THR A 145 16.83 -20.04 14.87
CA THR A 145 17.77 -21.18 14.91
C THR A 145 17.23 -22.49 14.34
N GLY A 146 16.03 -22.50 13.76
CA GLY A 146 15.39 -23.73 13.27
C GLY A 146 15.81 -24.12 11.85
N ALA A 147 16.03 -25.42 11.60
CA ALA A 147 16.38 -25.99 10.30
C ALA A 147 15.28 -25.87 9.21
N GLY A 148 14.12 -25.28 9.53
CA GLY A 148 12.98 -25.06 8.63
C GLY A 148 12.61 -23.58 8.41
N ASP A 149 13.51 -22.65 8.75
CA ASP A 149 13.24 -21.22 8.53
C ASP A 149 13.22 -20.87 7.04
N ARG A 150 12.05 -20.48 6.53
CA ARG A 150 11.83 -20.10 5.13
C ARG A 150 12.48 -18.77 4.75
N LEU A 151 12.87 -17.97 5.74
CA LEU A 151 13.51 -16.66 5.54
C LEU A 151 15.04 -16.72 5.69
N VAL A 152 15.62 -17.92 5.71
CA VAL A 152 17.08 -18.09 5.63
C VAL A 152 17.58 -17.44 4.34
N GLY A 153 18.57 -16.56 4.46
CA GLY A 153 19.12 -15.83 3.31
C GLY A 153 18.18 -14.79 2.71
N PHE A 154 17.09 -14.39 3.39
CA PHE A 154 16.19 -13.34 2.91
C PHE A 154 16.90 -12.00 2.64
N GLU A 155 18.06 -11.78 3.26
CA GLU A 155 18.91 -10.61 2.98
C GLU A 155 19.39 -10.59 1.52
N HIS A 156 19.58 -11.76 0.90
CA HIS A 156 19.99 -11.94 -0.50
C HIS A 156 18.81 -12.03 -1.49
N GLU A 157 17.57 -11.90 -1.02
CA GLU A 157 16.38 -11.90 -1.89
C GLU A 157 16.44 -10.75 -2.90
N PHE A 158 17.02 -9.61 -2.51
CA PHE A 158 17.05 -8.39 -3.31
C PHE A 158 18.23 -8.30 -4.27
N ASP A 159 19.23 -9.18 -4.10
CA ASP A 159 20.42 -9.23 -4.93
C ASP A 159 20.06 -9.50 -6.39
N LEU A 160 20.68 -8.73 -7.29
CA LEU A 160 20.57 -8.94 -8.72
C LEU A 160 21.18 -10.30 -9.09
N LEU A 161 20.60 -10.95 -10.09
CA LEU A 161 21.17 -12.18 -10.62
C LEU A 161 22.43 -11.83 -11.43
N PRO A 162 23.45 -12.69 -11.44
CA PRO A 162 24.66 -12.47 -12.23
C PRO A 162 24.34 -12.38 -13.72
N ASP A 163 24.83 -11.31 -14.38
CA ASP A 163 24.63 -11.06 -15.79
C ASP A 163 25.39 -12.07 -16.69
N ASP A 164 24.97 -12.17 -17.96
CA ASP A 164 25.62 -13.00 -18.98
C ASP A 164 27.09 -12.65 -19.27
N SER A 165 27.54 -11.46 -18.89
CA SER A 165 28.95 -11.07 -18.97
C SER A 165 29.84 -11.81 -17.97
N ASN A 166 29.27 -12.37 -16.89
CA ASN A 166 30.00 -13.20 -15.94
C ASN A 166 29.96 -14.66 -16.42
N HIS A 167 30.96 -15.03 -17.22
CA HIS A 167 31.17 -16.40 -17.73
C HIS A 167 31.40 -17.48 -16.64
N GLU A 168 31.31 -17.12 -15.36
CA GLU A 168 31.60 -18.01 -14.23
C GLU A 168 30.40 -18.90 -13.82
N LEU A 169 29.17 -18.56 -14.22
CA LEU A 169 27.96 -19.29 -13.84
C LEU A 169 27.19 -19.77 -15.08
N GLY A 170 26.94 -21.07 -15.16
CA GLY A 170 26.14 -21.67 -16.23
C GLY A 170 24.65 -21.31 -16.13
N ASP A 171 23.95 -21.34 -17.27
CA ASP A 171 22.53 -20.96 -17.38
C ASP A 171 21.61 -21.78 -16.44
N ASP A 172 21.92 -23.06 -16.21
CA ASP A 172 21.19 -23.92 -15.28
C ASP A 172 21.27 -23.42 -13.83
N GLU A 173 22.43 -22.89 -13.44
CA GLU A 173 22.63 -22.36 -12.10
C GLU A 173 21.91 -21.01 -11.94
N LYS A 174 21.96 -20.14 -12.95
CA LYS A 174 21.16 -18.90 -12.98
C LYS A 174 19.67 -19.20 -12.85
N LEU A 175 19.17 -20.21 -13.58
CA LEU A 175 17.78 -20.65 -13.48
C LEU A 175 17.44 -21.18 -12.08
N ARG A 176 18.36 -21.90 -11.44
CA ARG A 176 18.19 -22.40 -10.07
C ARG A 176 18.14 -21.25 -9.06
N LEU A 177 19.00 -20.25 -9.20
CA LEU A 177 19.01 -19.03 -8.37
C LEU A 177 17.76 -18.19 -8.59
N TRP A 178 17.29 -18.06 -9.83
CA TRP A 178 16.03 -17.38 -10.11
C TRP A 178 14.87 -18.12 -9.43
N LYS A 179 14.75 -19.44 -9.63
CA LYS A 179 13.71 -20.26 -8.97
C LYS A 179 13.80 -20.31 -7.46
N SER A 180 14.96 -20.01 -6.85
CA SER A 180 15.13 -20.03 -5.39
C SER A 180 14.56 -18.79 -4.72
N LYS A 181 14.42 -17.67 -5.43
CA LYS A 181 13.78 -16.44 -4.92
C LYS A 181 12.42 -16.76 -4.29
N LEU A 182 12.10 -16.03 -3.23
CA LEU A 182 10.86 -16.21 -2.49
C LEU A 182 9.68 -15.53 -3.18
N LYS A 183 9.95 -14.51 -4.00
CA LYS A 183 8.90 -13.76 -4.66
C LYS A 183 9.27 -13.30 -6.07
N HIS A 184 8.33 -13.47 -7.00
CA HIS A 184 8.44 -12.95 -8.37
C HIS A 184 7.24 -12.09 -8.72
N TYR A 185 7.52 -11.05 -9.49
CA TYR A 185 6.53 -10.29 -10.23
C TYR A 185 6.91 -10.33 -11.70
N LEU A 186 5.96 -10.75 -12.52
CA LEU A 186 6.11 -10.90 -13.95
C LEU A 186 5.03 -10.07 -14.64
N ILE A 187 5.43 -9.27 -15.62
CA ILE A 187 4.53 -8.48 -16.46
C ILE A 187 4.80 -8.87 -17.90
N LEU A 188 3.76 -9.35 -18.59
CA LEU A 188 3.82 -9.72 -20.00
C LEU A 188 2.62 -9.16 -20.75
N SER A 189 2.77 -9.02 -22.06
CA SER A 189 1.63 -8.70 -22.93
C SER A 189 0.74 -9.92 -23.17
N SER A 190 -0.48 -9.70 -23.65
CA SER A 190 -1.39 -10.78 -24.10
C SER A 190 -0.80 -11.69 -25.19
N ALA A 191 0.19 -11.18 -25.94
CA ALA A 191 0.96 -11.93 -26.93
C ALA A 191 2.11 -12.77 -26.32
N GLY A 192 2.27 -12.79 -24.99
CA GLY A 192 3.31 -13.56 -24.30
C GLY A 192 4.68 -12.89 -24.25
N LYS A 193 4.79 -11.65 -24.73
CA LYS A 193 6.06 -10.93 -24.72
C LYS A 193 6.35 -10.40 -23.31
N PRO A 194 7.53 -10.69 -22.73
CA PRO A 194 7.94 -10.12 -21.45
C PRO A 194 8.08 -8.60 -21.55
N ILE A 195 7.44 -7.89 -20.62
CA ILE A 195 7.51 -6.43 -20.48
C ILE A 195 8.45 -6.08 -19.33
N TRP A 196 8.28 -6.71 -18.17
CA TRP A 196 9.11 -6.48 -17.01
C TRP A 196 9.10 -7.70 -16.08
N SER A 197 10.22 -7.92 -15.38
CA SER A 197 10.35 -8.92 -14.32
C SER A 197 11.21 -8.35 -13.21
N ARG A 198 10.86 -8.61 -11.94
CA ARG A 198 11.68 -8.17 -10.82
C ARG A 198 13.05 -8.85 -10.79
N HIS A 199 13.08 -10.15 -11.11
CA HIS A 199 14.30 -10.96 -11.13
C HIS A 199 14.44 -11.66 -12.47
N GLY A 200 15.66 -11.83 -12.93
CA GLY A 200 15.96 -12.50 -14.20
C GLY A 200 15.94 -11.54 -15.37
N ASP A 201 16.86 -11.79 -16.29
CA ASP A 201 16.99 -11.11 -17.57
C ASP A 201 16.02 -11.70 -18.60
N LEU A 202 15.99 -11.10 -19.78
CA LEU A 202 15.09 -11.50 -20.85
C LEU A 202 15.32 -12.95 -21.31
N GLY A 203 16.59 -13.37 -21.41
CA GLY A 203 16.95 -14.69 -21.92
C GLY A 203 16.40 -15.79 -21.02
N LEU A 204 16.58 -15.63 -19.70
CA LEU A 204 16.16 -16.60 -18.70
C LEU A 204 14.63 -16.73 -18.58
N ILE A 205 13.91 -15.61 -18.60
CA ILE A 205 12.47 -15.59 -18.27
C ILE A 205 11.55 -15.89 -19.46
N ASN A 206 12.01 -15.71 -20.71
CA ASN A 206 11.15 -15.73 -21.88
C ASN A 206 10.40 -17.07 -22.07
N SER A 207 11.07 -18.19 -21.81
CA SER A 207 10.45 -19.52 -21.86
C SER A 207 9.32 -19.67 -20.82
N SER A 208 9.56 -19.21 -19.59
CA SER A 208 8.59 -19.24 -18.50
C SER A 208 7.38 -18.34 -18.80
N MET A 209 7.60 -17.17 -19.41
CA MET A 209 6.54 -16.25 -19.82
C MET A 209 5.63 -16.85 -20.89
N GLY A 210 6.20 -17.59 -21.86
CA GLY A 210 5.42 -18.34 -22.85
C GLY A 210 4.52 -19.41 -22.23
N VAL A 211 5.04 -20.14 -21.23
CA VAL A 211 4.25 -21.12 -20.47
C VAL A 211 3.11 -20.43 -19.71
N VAL A 212 3.40 -19.35 -19.00
CA VAL A 212 2.40 -18.56 -18.27
C VAL A 212 1.30 -18.06 -19.21
N GLN A 213 1.67 -17.50 -20.36
CA GLN A 213 0.69 -17.02 -21.35
C GLN A 213 -0.18 -18.16 -21.90
N THR A 214 0.40 -19.34 -22.14
CA THR A 214 -0.33 -20.51 -22.63
C THR A 214 -1.37 -20.96 -21.61
N ILE A 215 -0.97 -21.02 -20.33
CA ILE A 215 -1.88 -21.35 -19.23
C ILE A 215 -3.03 -20.34 -19.17
N ILE A 216 -2.73 -19.04 -19.15
CA ILE A 216 -3.76 -17.98 -19.10
C ILE A 216 -4.72 -18.10 -20.29
N SER A 217 -4.19 -18.28 -21.50
CA SER A 217 -4.97 -18.34 -22.74
C SER A 217 -5.95 -19.51 -22.78
N PHE A 218 -5.60 -20.64 -22.17
CA PHE A 218 -6.50 -21.80 -22.05
C PHE A 218 -7.78 -21.45 -21.27
N TYR A 219 -7.64 -20.72 -20.17
CA TYR A 219 -8.75 -20.29 -19.32
C TYR A 219 -9.57 -19.14 -19.91
N GLU A 220 -8.90 -18.20 -20.60
CA GLU A 220 -9.57 -17.15 -21.37
C GLU A 220 -10.44 -17.73 -22.48
N GLY A 221 -9.93 -18.71 -23.23
CA GLY A 221 -10.70 -19.42 -24.27
C GLY A 221 -11.93 -20.13 -23.72
N ALA A 222 -11.86 -20.62 -22.48
CA ALA A 222 -12.97 -21.24 -21.77
C ALA A 222 -13.96 -20.24 -21.14
N LYS A 223 -13.75 -18.93 -21.31
CA LYS A 223 -14.53 -17.84 -20.66
C LYS A 223 -14.56 -17.98 -19.13
N ASN A 224 -13.50 -18.51 -18.54
CA ASN A 224 -13.34 -18.66 -17.09
C ASN A 224 -11.92 -18.21 -16.70
N PRO A 225 -11.67 -16.89 -16.62
CA PRO A 225 -10.33 -16.35 -16.41
C PRO A 225 -9.65 -16.92 -15.17
N LEU A 226 -8.40 -17.35 -15.33
CA LEU A 226 -7.59 -17.89 -14.24
C LEU A 226 -7.26 -16.76 -13.25
N GLN A 227 -7.67 -16.90 -11.99
CA GLN A 227 -7.41 -15.89 -10.96
C GLN A 227 -6.18 -16.21 -10.11
N ALA A 228 -6.07 -17.46 -9.66
CA ALA A 228 -5.00 -17.92 -8.80
C ALA A 228 -4.95 -19.45 -8.78
N PHE A 229 -3.79 -20.00 -8.43
CA PHE A 229 -3.62 -21.40 -8.07
C PHE A 229 -2.48 -21.57 -7.07
N SER A 230 -2.36 -22.74 -6.46
CA SER A 230 -1.29 -23.04 -5.49
C SER A 230 -0.63 -24.36 -5.83
N ALA A 231 0.69 -24.41 -5.71
CA ALA A 231 1.49 -25.61 -5.89
C ALA A 231 2.41 -25.77 -4.69
N GLY A 232 2.12 -26.75 -3.83
CA GLY A 232 2.79 -26.92 -2.55
C GLY A 232 2.66 -25.66 -1.68
N ASP A 233 3.81 -25.05 -1.38
CA ASP A 233 3.95 -23.89 -0.51
C ASP A 233 4.04 -22.55 -1.28
N THR A 234 3.85 -22.61 -2.60
CA THR A 234 3.94 -21.48 -3.53
C THR A 234 2.57 -21.11 -4.08
N ARG A 235 2.24 -19.83 -4.02
CA ARG A 235 0.98 -19.25 -4.52
C ARG A 235 1.23 -18.43 -5.77
N PHE A 236 0.36 -18.63 -6.76
CA PHE A 236 0.38 -17.94 -8.04
C PHE A 236 -0.90 -17.14 -8.17
N VAL A 237 -0.80 -15.84 -8.45
CA VAL A 237 -1.95 -14.94 -8.63
C VAL A 237 -1.79 -14.20 -9.93
N ILE A 238 -2.86 -14.16 -10.72
CA ILE A 238 -2.92 -13.54 -12.03
C ILE A 238 -3.89 -12.36 -11.95
N SER A 239 -3.50 -11.23 -12.55
CA SER A 239 -4.37 -10.09 -12.80
C SER A 239 -4.27 -9.67 -14.26
N THR A 240 -5.41 -9.54 -14.93
CA THR A 240 -5.49 -9.19 -16.34
C THR A 240 -6.06 -7.78 -16.47
N GLU A 241 -5.24 -6.84 -16.95
CA GLU A 241 -5.61 -5.44 -17.15
C GLU A 241 -5.53 -5.10 -18.64
N GLY A 242 -6.61 -5.40 -19.35
CA GLY A 242 -6.68 -5.28 -20.81
C GLY A 242 -5.62 -6.16 -21.50
N PRO A 243 -4.68 -5.60 -22.26
CA PRO A 243 -3.63 -6.36 -22.97
C PRO A 243 -2.43 -6.72 -22.09
N LEU A 244 -2.46 -6.42 -20.79
CA LEU A 244 -1.38 -6.71 -19.86
C LEU A 244 -1.77 -7.81 -18.88
N TYR A 245 -0.90 -8.82 -18.76
CA TYR A 245 -1.02 -9.84 -17.72
C TYR A 245 0.05 -9.62 -16.67
N PHE A 246 -0.40 -9.56 -15.43
CA PHE A 246 0.41 -9.43 -14.23
C PHE A 246 0.36 -10.75 -13.48
N VAL A 247 1.52 -11.27 -13.10
CA VAL A 247 1.62 -12.52 -12.34
C VAL A 247 2.51 -12.32 -11.13
N ALA A 248 1.96 -12.62 -9.95
CA ALA A 248 2.71 -12.71 -8.70
C ALA A 248 2.91 -14.18 -8.34
N ILE A 249 4.14 -14.56 -8.03
CA ILE A 249 4.50 -15.88 -7.53
C ILE A 249 5.12 -15.67 -6.16
N SER A 250 4.53 -16.20 -5.10
CA SER A 250 5.02 -15.99 -3.74
C SER A 250 5.11 -17.29 -2.97
N LYS A 251 6.27 -17.53 -2.36
CA LYS A 251 6.49 -18.53 -1.31
C LYS A 251 6.27 -17.95 0.09
N LEU A 252 5.99 -16.66 0.18
CA LEU A 252 5.66 -16.00 1.44
C LEU A 252 4.19 -16.28 1.80
N THR A 253 3.83 -16.23 3.08
CA THR A 253 2.45 -16.47 3.55
C THR A 253 1.54 -15.26 3.29
N GLU A 254 1.24 -15.04 2.01
CA GLU A 254 0.39 -13.94 1.53
C GLU A 254 -0.88 -14.50 0.91
N SER A 255 -2.02 -13.83 1.09
CA SER A 255 -3.29 -14.22 0.49
C SER A 255 -3.44 -13.74 -0.95
N ASP A 256 -4.37 -14.37 -1.68
CA ASP A 256 -4.71 -13.98 -3.05
C ASP A 256 -5.09 -12.50 -3.15
N ALA A 257 -5.80 -11.97 -2.14
CA ALA A 257 -6.21 -10.57 -2.10
C ALA A 257 -5.01 -9.62 -1.91
N GLN A 258 -4.05 -10.00 -1.06
CA GLN A 258 -2.83 -9.21 -0.83
C GLN A 258 -1.95 -9.17 -2.08
N LEU A 259 -1.73 -10.32 -2.72
CA LEU A 259 -0.96 -10.39 -3.96
C LEU A 259 -1.65 -9.63 -5.10
N ARG A 260 -2.98 -9.73 -5.22
CA ARG A 260 -3.73 -8.96 -6.22
C ARG A 260 -3.61 -7.45 -6.01
N ALA A 261 -3.69 -6.97 -4.76
CA ALA A 261 -3.48 -5.55 -4.45
C ALA A 261 -2.06 -5.06 -4.81
N GLN A 262 -1.04 -5.92 -4.67
CA GLN A 262 0.32 -5.61 -5.10
C GLN A 262 0.44 -5.54 -6.63
N LEU A 263 -0.22 -6.46 -7.36
CA LEU A 263 -0.28 -6.42 -8.83
C LEU A 263 -1.01 -5.16 -9.33
N GLU A 264 -2.12 -4.80 -8.68
CA GLU A 264 -2.84 -3.57 -8.97
C GLU A 264 -1.94 -2.34 -8.75
N ALA A 265 -1.17 -2.29 -7.66
CA ALA A 265 -0.24 -1.20 -7.43
C ALA A 265 0.88 -1.11 -8.48
N LEU A 266 1.38 -2.23 -8.98
CA LEU A 266 2.34 -2.26 -10.11
C LEU A 266 1.69 -1.75 -11.41
N TYR A 267 0.43 -2.09 -11.66
CA TYR A 267 -0.34 -1.54 -12.78
C TYR A 267 -0.52 -0.02 -12.65
N MET A 268 -0.86 0.46 -11.45
CA MET A 268 -0.97 1.89 -11.18
C MET A 268 0.38 2.61 -11.35
N GLN A 269 1.50 1.98 -10.99
CA GLN A 269 2.85 2.52 -11.27
C GLN A 269 3.09 2.69 -12.78
N ILE A 270 2.70 1.71 -13.62
CA ILE A 270 2.78 1.82 -15.08
C ILE A 270 1.89 2.96 -15.60
N LEU A 271 0.64 3.05 -15.11
CA LEU A 271 -0.26 4.13 -15.48
C LEU A 271 0.26 5.51 -15.07
N SER A 272 0.98 5.61 -13.96
CA SER A 272 1.58 6.87 -13.50
C SER A 272 2.61 7.42 -14.49
N THR A 273 3.30 6.56 -15.24
CA THR A 273 4.26 6.96 -16.28
C THR A 273 3.57 7.15 -17.63
N LEU A 274 2.76 6.18 -18.07
CA LEU A 274 2.26 6.17 -19.45
C LEU A 274 0.89 6.82 -19.65
N THR A 275 0.04 6.91 -18.63
CA THR A 275 -1.42 7.20 -18.72
C THR A 275 -2.22 6.13 -19.46
N LEU A 276 -3.50 6.00 -19.12
CA LEU A 276 -4.40 5.01 -19.74
C LEU A 276 -4.64 5.26 -21.24
N PRO A 277 -4.86 6.50 -21.73
CA PRO A 277 -5.08 6.75 -23.16
C PRO A 277 -3.88 6.38 -24.01
N ARG A 278 -2.65 6.70 -23.55
CA ARG A 278 -1.43 6.35 -24.28
C ARG A 278 -1.23 4.85 -24.32
N LEU A 279 -1.45 4.17 -23.19
CA LEU A 279 -1.38 2.71 -23.10
C LEU A 279 -2.38 2.06 -24.06
N THR A 280 -3.63 2.52 -24.03
CA THR A 280 -4.70 2.03 -24.92
C THR A 280 -4.37 2.28 -26.39
N HIS A 281 -3.86 3.48 -26.74
CA HIS A 281 -3.47 3.83 -28.09
C HIS A 281 -2.31 2.97 -28.63
N ILE A 282 -1.34 2.62 -27.78
CA ILE A 282 -0.23 1.73 -28.15
C ILE A 282 -0.78 0.36 -28.56
N PHE A 283 -1.67 -0.22 -27.77
CA PHE A 283 -2.20 -1.56 -28.03
C PHE A 283 -3.30 -1.59 -29.10
N ALA A 284 -4.07 -0.52 -29.27
CA ALA A 284 -5.04 -0.41 -30.36
C ALA A 284 -4.37 -0.46 -31.74
N ASN A 285 -3.21 0.20 -31.88
CA ASN A 285 -2.46 0.20 -33.13
C ASN A 285 -1.69 -1.11 -33.35
N ARG A 286 -1.12 -1.67 -32.28
CA ARG A 286 -0.30 -2.87 -32.32
C ARG A 286 -0.50 -3.68 -31.04
N PRO A 287 -1.40 -4.68 -31.03
CA PRO A 287 -1.67 -5.52 -29.85
C PRO A 287 -0.45 -6.28 -29.33
N SER A 288 0.52 -6.57 -30.19
CA SER A 288 1.79 -7.22 -29.85
C SER A 288 2.94 -6.24 -29.60
N THR A 289 2.64 -4.98 -29.24
CA THR A 289 3.69 -3.98 -28.96
C THR A 289 4.47 -4.34 -27.72
N ASP A 290 5.77 -4.11 -27.81
CA ASP A 290 6.68 -4.22 -26.71
C ASP A 290 6.71 -2.93 -25.90
N LEU A 291 6.23 -2.98 -24.65
CA LEU A 291 6.20 -1.83 -23.75
C LEU A 291 7.54 -1.51 -23.09
N ARG A 292 8.60 -2.30 -23.32
CA ARG A 292 9.92 -2.04 -22.72
C ARG A 292 10.45 -0.66 -23.08
N LYS A 293 10.37 -0.25 -24.35
CA LYS A 293 10.83 1.08 -24.78
C LYS A 293 9.98 2.21 -24.15
N PRO A 294 8.63 2.16 -24.18
CA PRO A 294 7.83 3.15 -23.46
C PRO A 294 8.06 3.22 -21.94
N LEU A 295 8.45 2.11 -21.31
CA LEU A 295 8.70 2.01 -19.87
C LEU A 295 10.17 2.16 -19.48
N GLU A 296 11.03 2.47 -20.44
CA GLU A 296 12.45 2.69 -20.20
C GLU A 296 12.64 3.83 -19.19
N GLY A 297 13.43 3.57 -18.15
CA GLY A 297 13.65 4.47 -17.01
C GLY A 297 12.68 4.30 -15.85
N THR A 298 11.64 3.46 -15.97
CA THR A 298 10.69 3.17 -14.88
C THR A 298 10.97 1.86 -14.13
N GLU A 299 11.94 1.09 -14.59
CA GLU A 299 12.29 -0.22 -14.05
C GLU A 299 12.74 -0.12 -12.59
N SER A 300 13.45 0.97 -12.23
CA SER A 300 13.86 1.26 -10.86
C SER A 300 12.66 1.51 -9.96
N LEU A 301 11.65 2.26 -10.42
CA LEU A 301 10.42 2.52 -9.69
C LEU A 301 9.62 1.24 -9.44
N LEU A 302 9.48 0.40 -10.46
CA LEU A 302 8.81 -0.90 -10.36
C LEU A 302 9.57 -1.86 -9.44
N SER A 303 10.90 -1.91 -9.56
CA SER A 303 11.75 -2.78 -8.73
C SER A 303 11.67 -2.38 -7.26
N SER A 304 11.74 -1.08 -7.00
CA SER A 304 11.65 -0.53 -5.65
C SER A 304 10.27 -0.76 -5.01
N LEU A 305 9.20 -0.62 -5.80
CA LEU A 305 7.83 -0.92 -5.34
C LEU A 305 7.66 -2.41 -5.04
N ALA A 306 8.15 -3.28 -5.92
CA ALA A 306 8.16 -4.72 -5.70
C ALA A 306 8.95 -5.12 -4.44
N ASP A 307 10.11 -4.51 -4.22
CA ASP A 307 10.94 -4.74 -3.04
C ASP A 307 10.24 -4.28 -1.77
N THR A 308 9.58 -3.14 -1.81
CA THR A 308 8.75 -2.62 -0.71
C THR A 308 7.63 -3.60 -0.33
N PHE A 309 7.01 -4.24 -1.32
CA PHE A 309 6.03 -5.31 -1.06
C PHE A 309 6.67 -6.58 -0.50
N THR A 310 7.80 -7.02 -1.05
CA THR A 310 8.51 -8.22 -0.58
C THR A 310 9.03 -8.06 0.86
N LYS A 311 9.50 -6.86 1.24
CA LYS A 311 9.87 -6.50 2.62
C LYS A 311 8.65 -6.50 3.58
N GLY A 312 7.44 -6.34 3.05
CA GLY A 312 6.18 -6.32 3.81
C GLY A 312 5.79 -4.93 4.27
N SER A 313 5.55 -4.00 3.35
CA SER A 313 5.12 -2.63 3.69
C SER A 313 3.79 -2.57 4.47
N PRO A 314 3.74 -1.92 5.66
CA PRO A 314 2.50 -1.69 6.38
C PRO A 314 1.50 -0.83 5.60
N SER A 315 1.98 0.15 4.83
CA SER A 315 1.13 1.02 4.01
C SER A 315 0.39 0.21 2.95
N ALA A 316 1.09 -0.72 2.29
CA ALA A 316 0.52 -1.62 1.30
C ALA A 316 -0.47 -2.61 1.93
N LEU A 317 -0.12 -3.21 3.07
CA LEU A 317 -0.99 -4.13 3.80
C LEU A 317 -2.31 -3.48 4.20
N LEU A 318 -2.25 -2.25 4.73
CA LEU A 318 -3.40 -1.56 5.30
C LEU A 318 -4.14 -0.69 4.28
N GLY A 319 -3.59 -0.46 3.09
CA GLY A 319 -4.11 0.49 2.10
C GLY A 319 -4.22 1.90 2.68
N SER A 320 -3.23 2.33 3.47
CA SER A 320 -3.29 3.57 4.24
C SER A 320 -1.91 4.21 4.38
N LEU A 321 -1.88 5.48 4.79
CA LEU A 321 -0.63 6.25 4.88
C LEU A 321 -0.20 6.53 6.32
N GLU A 322 1.10 6.56 6.54
CA GLU A 322 1.68 6.98 7.81
C GLU A 322 1.85 8.50 7.85
N CYS A 323 1.48 9.10 8.98
CA CYS A 323 1.64 10.53 9.22
C CYS A 323 2.67 10.79 10.32
N LEU A 324 3.45 11.87 10.17
CA LEU A 324 4.42 12.27 11.18
C LEU A 324 3.67 12.78 12.41
N ARG A 325 3.92 12.21 13.60
CA ARG A 325 3.26 12.60 14.85
C ARG A 325 3.58 14.05 15.24
N LEU A 326 2.59 14.95 15.15
CA LEU A 326 2.72 16.39 15.42
C LEU A 326 1.51 16.95 16.15
N ARG A 327 1.67 17.97 17.00
CA ARG A 327 0.52 18.59 17.68
C ARG A 327 -0.39 19.29 16.69
N LYS A 328 -1.71 19.29 16.96
CA LYS A 328 -2.71 19.99 16.15
C LYS A 328 -2.36 21.45 15.90
N SER A 329 -1.93 22.18 16.93
CA SER A 329 -1.52 23.58 16.80
C SER A 329 -0.35 23.77 15.82
N GLN A 330 0.63 22.87 15.86
CA GLN A 330 1.78 22.89 14.96
C GLN A 330 1.35 22.62 13.51
N ARG A 331 0.52 21.58 13.28
CA ARG A 331 -0.04 21.30 11.95
C ARG A 331 -0.89 22.45 11.43
N HIS A 332 -1.69 23.08 12.30
CA HIS A 332 -2.52 24.22 11.93
C HIS A 332 -1.66 25.41 11.46
N THR A 333 -0.57 25.72 12.17
CA THR A 333 0.39 26.74 11.73
C THR A 333 0.99 26.41 10.36
N ILE A 334 1.39 25.15 10.14
CA ILE A 334 1.95 24.71 8.84
C ILE A 334 0.90 24.87 7.72
N ASN A 335 -0.32 24.36 7.93
CA ASN A 335 -1.41 24.45 6.96
C ASN A 335 -1.75 25.91 6.63
N ASN A 336 -1.84 26.78 7.65
CA ASN A 336 -2.15 28.19 7.44
C ASN A 336 -1.05 28.93 6.66
N THR A 337 0.23 28.63 6.91
CA THR A 337 1.33 29.18 6.11
C THR A 337 1.20 28.74 4.65
N PHE A 338 0.95 27.44 4.43
CA PHE A 338 0.74 26.87 3.09
C PHE A 338 -0.43 27.53 2.35
N LEU A 339 -1.56 27.75 3.03
CA LEU A 339 -2.76 28.37 2.44
C LEU A 339 -2.57 29.86 2.15
N LYS A 340 -1.85 30.59 3.00
CA LYS A 340 -1.59 32.04 2.81
C LYS A 340 -0.67 32.34 1.63
N LEU A 341 0.31 31.46 1.39
CA LEU A 341 1.32 31.62 0.35
C LEU A 341 1.01 30.78 -0.90
N ARG A 342 -0.24 30.31 -1.02
CA ARG A 342 -0.68 29.40 -2.07
C ARG A 342 -0.63 30.08 -3.45
N ALA A 343 0.03 29.43 -4.40
CA ALA A 343 -0.04 29.73 -5.82
C ALA A 343 -1.46 29.44 -6.39
N GLU A 344 -1.92 30.24 -7.35
CA GLU A 344 -3.28 30.10 -7.87
C GLU A 344 -3.47 28.76 -8.58
N LYS A 345 -2.44 28.33 -9.32
CA LYS A 345 -2.43 27.10 -10.13
C LYS A 345 -2.10 25.82 -9.34
N LEU A 346 -1.97 25.90 -8.01
CA LEU A 346 -1.70 24.73 -7.19
C LEU A 346 -2.93 23.81 -7.12
N LEU A 347 -2.74 22.53 -7.45
CA LEU A 347 -3.72 21.47 -7.25
C LEU A 347 -3.53 20.75 -5.91
N TYR A 348 -2.30 20.37 -5.57
CA TYR A 348 -1.98 19.75 -4.27
C TYR A 348 -0.65 20.27 -3.74
N GLY A 349 -0.58 20.54 -2.44
CA GLY A 349 0.68 20.83 -1.75
C GLY A 349 0.88 19.86 -0.59
N LEU A 350 2.04 19.21 -0.54
CA LEU A 350 2.38 18.21 0.48
C LEU A 350 3.72 18.57 1.12
N ILE A 351 3.83 18.29 2.42
CA ILE A 351 5.12 18.20 3.10
C ILE A 351 5.27 16.77 3.60
N VAL A 352 6.41 16.17 3.31
CA VAL A 352 6.76 14.81 3.70
C VAL A 352 8.09 14.85 4.44
N ALA A 353 8.22 14.03 5.49
CA ALA A 353 9.47 13.90 6.23
C ALA A 353 9.69 12.43 6.61
N GLY A 354 10.86 11.87 6.25
CA GLY A 354 11.20 10.48 6.57
C GLY A 354 10.14 9.46 6.14
N GLY A 355 9.64 9.61 4.91
CA GLY A 355 8.57 8.79 4.33
C GLY A 355 7.17 8.97 4.95
N LYS A 356 6.97 9.97 5.83
CA LYS A 356 5.69 10.20 6.53
C LYS A 356 5.08 11.54 6.16
N LEU A 357 3.76 11.56 5.99
CA LEU A 357 3.03 12.78 5.62
C LEU A 357 2.94 13.75 6.82
N VAL A 358 3.35 15.00 6.61
CA VAL A 358 3.35 16.07 7.62
C VAL A 358 2.11 16.94 7.48
N SER A 359 1.85 17.40 6.25
CA SER A 359 0.74 18.30 5.91
C SER A 359 0.32 18.06 4.46
N VAL A 360 -0.96 18.27 4.19
CA VAL A 360 -1.56 18.29 2.86
C VAL A 360 -2.48 19.48 2.74
N ILE A 361 -2.36 20.22 1.63
CA ILE A 361 -3.34 21.20 1.18
C ILE A 361 -3.94 20.78 -0.16
N ARG A 362 -5.26 20.97 -0.29
CA ARG A 362 -6.02 20.57 -1.48
C ARG A 362 -7.29 21.42 -1.63
N PRO A 363 -7.89 21.48 -2.83
CA PRO A 363 -9.22 22.05 -2.99
C PRO A 363 -10.29 21.22 -2.27
N ARG A 364 -11.38 21.86 -1.82
CA ARG A 364 -12.47 21.19 -1.07
C ARG A 364 -13.02 19.91 -1.71
N ARG A 365 -13.11 19.87 -3.04
CA ARG A 365 -13.77 18.78 -3.79
C ARG A 365 -12.81 17.68 -4.26
N HIS A 366 -11.52 17.84 -4.03
CA HIS A 366 -10.50 16.93 -4.57
C HIS A 366 -9.78 16.21 -3.44
N SER A 367 -10.00 14.90 -3.29
CA SER A 367 -9.26 14.05 -2.36
C SER A 367 -8.13 13.33 -3.08
N LEU A 368 -6.95 13.35 -2.48
CA LEU A 368 -5.81 12.57 -2.95
C LEU A 368 -5.91 11.15 -2.38
N HIS A 369 -5.90 10.15 -3.25
CA HIS A 369 -6.05 8.75 -2.84
C HIS A 369 -4.74 8.20 -2.22
N PRO A 370 -4.80 7.34 -1.18
CA PRO A 370 -3.61 6.73 -0.59
C PRO A 370 -2.70 6.02 -1.59
N SER A 371 -3.28 5.31 -2.57
CA SER A 371 -2.50 4.62 -3.62
C SER A 371 -1.66 5.59 -4.45
N ASP A 372 -2.22 6.75 -4.84
CA ASP A 372 -1.48 7.77 -5.60
C ASP A 372 -0.33 8.36 -4.77
N LEU A 373 -0.56 8.60 -3.48
CA LEU A 373 0.48 9.06 -2.56
C LEU A 373 1.59 8.03 -2.36
N GLN A 374 1.26 6.74 -2.34
CA GLN A 374 2.25 5.67 -2.27
C GLN A 374 3.15 5.66 -3.51
N LEU A 375 2.61 5.89 -4.71
CA LEU A 375 3.41 6.00 -5.93
C LEU A 375 4.38 7.19 -5.85
N ILE A 376 3.91 8.34 -5.37
CA ILE A 376 4.74 9.53 -5.15
C ILE A 376 5.85 9.22 -4.13
N PHE A 377 5.53 8.57 -3.01
CA PHE A 377 6.52 8.29 -1.97
C PHE A 377 7.55 7.26 -2.42
N ASN A 378 7.13 6.23 -3.16
CA ASN A 378 8.05 5.27 -3.78
C ASN A 378 9.03 5.97 -4.74
N MET A 379 8.51 6.89 -5.56
CA MET A 379 9.32 7.68 -6.47
C MET A 379 10.35 8.54 -5.72
N LEU A 380 9.95 9.22 -4.64
CA LEU A 380 10.81 10.17 -3.93
C LEU A 380 11.81 9.51 -2.96
N PHE A 381 11.36 8.53 -2.20
CA PHE A 381 12.11 8.00 -1.06
C PHE A 381 12.73 6.64 -1.32
N GLU A 382 12.27 5.90 -2.32
CA GLU A 382 12.71 4.53 -2.57
C GLU A 382 13.42 4.38 -3.93
N SER A 383 13.47 5.43 -4.76
CA SER A 383 14.27 5.46 -5.99
C SER A 383 15.39 6.50 -5.89
N ASP A 384 16.63 6.09 -6.14
CA ASP A 384 17.82 6.93 -5.97
C ASP A 384 17.92 8.06 -7.02
N GLY A 385 17.14 7.97 -8.10
CA GLY A 385 17.22 8.89 -9.24
C GLY A 385 16.85 10.34 -8.93
N ILE A 386 16.00 10.58 -7.92
CA ILE A 386 15.54 11.94 -7.55
C ILE A 386 16.38 12.52 -6.42
N LYS A 387 16.93 11.67 -5.54
CA LYS A 387 17.74 12.08 -4.38
C LYS A 387 19.16 12.49 -4.76
N GLY A 388 19.77 11.78 -5.73
CA GLY A 388 21.16 12.01 -6.14
C GLY A 388 21.43 13.38 -6.78
N GLY A 389 20.38 14.12 -7.15
CA GLY A 389 20.51 15.42 -7.83
C GLY A 389 20.60 16.64 -6.91
N GLY A 390 20.41 16.51 -5.59
CA GLY A 390 20.52 17.64 -4.63
C GLY A 390 19.71 18.89 -5.00
N GLY A 391 18.61 18.73 -5.75
CA GLY A 391 18.02 19.82 -6.53
C GLY A 391 16.50 19.80 -6.62
N GLU A 392 15.99 20.86 -7.24
CA GLU A 392 14.58 21.03 -7.59
C GLU A 392 14.24 20.14 -8.79
N ASN A 393 13.19 19.33 -8.69
CA ASN A 393 12.78 18.43 -9.78
C ASN A 393 11.40 18.84 -10.31
N TRP A 394 11.23 18.81 -11.64
CA TRP A 394 9.95 19.01 -12.33
C TRP A 394 9.59 17.76 -13.11
N ILE A 395 8.62 17.00 -12.59
CA ILE A 395 8.36 15.64 -13.03
C ILE A 395 6.93 15.56 -13.57
N PRO A 396 6.72 15.18 -14.85
CA PRO A 396 5.40 14.83 -15.33
C PRO A 396 4.97 13.49 -14.70
N LEU A 397 3.81 13.46 -14.07
CA LEU A 397 3.22 12.21 -13.59
C LEU A 397 1.71 12.16 -13.79
N CYS A 398 1.20 10.97 -14.03
CA CYS A 398 -0.22 10.67 -13.94
C CYS A 398 -0.53 10.18 -12.52
N LEU A 399 -1.67 10.58 -11.97
CA LEU A 399 -2.19 10.07 -10.69
C LEU A 399 -3.40 9.19 -11.01
N PRO A 400 -3.24 7.86 -11.13
CA PRO A 400 -4.27 7.00 -11.70
C PRO A 400 -5.59 7.02 -10.95
N ALA A 401 -5.56 7.09 -9.61
CA ALA A 401 -6.79 7.10 -8.81
C ALA A 401 -7.51 8.46 -8.88
N PHE A 402 -6.77 9.55 -9.06
CA PHE A 402 -7.32 10.89 -9.29
C PHE A 402 -7.85 11.06 -10.72
N ASN A 403 -6.99 10.85 -11.72
CA ASN A 403 -7.32 10.92 -13.14
C ASN A 403 -6.27 10.14 -13.96
N ASN A 404 -6.63 8.94 -14.39
CA ASN A 404 -5.77 8.09 -15.21
C ASN A 404 -5.58 8.54 -16.67
N LYS A 405 -6.19 9.66 -17.10
CA LYS A 405 -6.17 10.13 -18.49
C LYS A 405 -5.15 11.23 -18.78
N GLY A 406 -4.76 11.99 -17.77
CA GLY A 406 -3.98 13.21 -17.94
C GLY A 406 -2.68 13.21 -17.17
N TYR A 407 -1.69 13.94 -17.68
CA TYR A 407 -0.50 14.28 -16.91
C TYR A 407 -0.77 15.48 -16.01
N LEU A 408 -0.25 15.38 -14.80
CA LEU A 408 0.00 16.46 -13.88
C LEU A 408 1.51 16.71 -13.82
N TYR A 409 1.90 17.82 -13.24
CA TYR A 409 3.30 18.20 -13.10
C TYR A 409 3.61 18.45 -11.63
N MET A 410 4.60 17.70 -11.15
CA MET A 410 5.02 17.68 -9.77
C MET A 410 6.36 18.38 -9.62
N TYR A 411 6.36 19.46 -8.86
CA TYR A 411 7.54 20.13 -8.37
C TYR A 411 7.95 19.52 -7.03
N VAL A 412 9.21 19.11 -6.92
CA VAL A 412 9.79 18.49 -5.73
C VAL A 412 11.01 19.28 -5.31
N SER A 413 11.09 19.63 -4.03
CA SER A 413 12.26 20.25 -3.45
C SER A 413 12.52 19.67 -2.06
N PHE A 414 13.76 19.27 -1.81
CA PHE A 414 14.20 18.85 -0.49
C PHE A 414 14.67 20.08 0.30
N PHE A 415 14.31 20.13 1.57
CA PHE A 415 14.88 21.11 2.48
C PHE A 415 16.29 20.68 2.81
N ASP A 416 17.26 21.42 2.29
CA ASP A 416 18.64 21.22 2.68
C ASP A 416 18.76 21.42 4.19
N GLY A 417 19.51 20.54 4.85
CA GLY A 417 19.71 20.61 6.29
C GLY A 417 20.21 22.01 6.62
N ALA A 418 19.41 22.80 7.35
CA ALA A 418 19.77 24.16 7.73
C ALA A 418 20.99 24.17 8.67
N SER A 419 22.18 24.00 8.11
CA SER A 419 23.43 24.60 8.54
C SER A 419 23.82 25.56 7.43
N GLY A 420 23.39 26.82 7.55
CA GLY A 420 23.61 27.84 6.52
C GLY A 420 25.09 28.00 6.19
N GLU A 421 25.37 28.30 4.91
CA GLU A 421 26.51 29.05 4.33
C GLU A 421 27.94 28.88 4.91
N GLN A 422 28.22 27.86 5.72
CA GLN A 422 29.56 27.53 6.25
C GLN A 422 29.84 26.01 6.21
N ALA A 423 29.31 25.31 5.22
CA ALA A 423 29.72 23.93 4.92
C ALA A 423 30.92 23.89 3.97
N SER A 424 32.00 24.59 4.31
CA SER A 424 33.34 24.35 3.76
C SER A 424 34.15 23.49 4.72
N SER A 425 33.61 22.35 5.13
CA SER A 425 34.40 21.31 5.79
C SER A 425 33.82 19.91 5.50
N PRO A 426 34.58 19.00 4.87
CA PRO A 426 34.10 17.69 4.42
C PRO A 426 33.99 16.64 5.54
N ALA A 427 33.92 17.05 6.81
CA ALA A 427 33.93 16.15 7.97
C ALA A 427 32.55 15.89 8.61
N ALA A 428 31.50 16.60 8.21
CA ALA A 428 30.14 16.46 8.77
C ALA A 428 29.20 15.55 7.95
N ALA A 429 29.67 14.98 6.84
CA ALA A 429 28.84 14.18 5.92
C ALA A 429 28.66 12.71 6.34
N GLN A 430 29.14 12.30 7.52
CA GLN A 430 28.99 10.93 8.04
C GLN A 430 27.92 10.88 9.13
N GLY A 431 26.64 10.91 8.72
CA GLY A 431 25.54 10.73 9.68
C GLY A 431 24.12 11.00 9.18
N HIS A 432 23.94 11.61 8.01
CA HIS A 432 22.59 11.85 7.47
C HIS A 432 22.01 10.55 6.89
N SER A 433 21.16 9.88 7.65
CA SER A 433 20.30 8.83 7.10
C SER A 433 19.23 9.48 6.21
N ALA A 434 18.91 8.85 5.08
CA ALA A 434 17.83 9.28 4.17
C ALA A 434 16.46 9.43 4.84
N ASP A 435 16.31 8.92 6.07
CA ASP A 435 15.11 8.99 6.89
C ASP A 435 14.88 10.37 7.54
N ASP A 436 15.86 11.27 7.53
CA ASP A 436 15.73 12.61 8.13
C ASP A 436 15.37 13.72 7.12
N GLU A 437 15.28 13.38 5.83
CA GLU A 437 15.01 14.34 4.78
C GLU A 437 13.55 14.84 4.82
N ILE A 438 13.40 16.15 4.61
CA ILE A 438 12.09 16.80 4.47
C ILE A 438 11.95 17.22 3.02
N ALA A 439 10.83 16.89 2.39
CA ALA A 439 10.51 17.25 1.02
C ALA A 439 9.21 18.07 0.98
N MET A 440 9.20 19.08 0.11
CA MET A 440 7.99 19.76 -0.33
C MET A 440 7.62 19.29 -1.73
N ILE A 441 6.35 18.92 -1.90
CA ILE A 441 5.81 18.43 -3.17
C ILE A 441 4.63 19.33 -3.55
N LEU A 442 4.70 19.97 -4.70
CA LEU A 442 3.67 20.85 -5.24
C LEU A 442 3.22 20.31 -6.59
N ILE A 443 1.93 20.08 -6.77
CA ILE A 443 1.36 19.48 -7.98
C ILE A 443 0.46 20.50 -8.67
N SER A 444 0.63 20.68 -9.97
CA SER A 444 -0.22 21.51 -10.84
C SER A 444 -0.69 20.71 -12.05
N ALA A 445 -1.84 21.10 -12.62
CA ALA A 445 -2.29 20.60 -13.91
C ALA A 445 -1.65 21.37 -15.10
N ASP A 446 -1.04 22.53 -14.81
CA ASP A 446 -0.39 23.37 -15.81
C ASP A 446 1.12 23.10 -15.87
N ARG A 447 1.60 22.80 -17.08
CA ARG A 447 3.01 22.50 -17.38
C ARG A 447 3.93 23.70 -17.16
N GLU A 448 3.40 24.91 -17.27
CA GLU A 448 4.20 26.15 -17.24
C GLU A 448 4.27 26.78 -15.84
N SER A 449 3.65 26.15 -14.84
CA SER A 449 3.61 26.63 -13.44
C SER A 449 4.92 26.47 -12.66
N PHE A 450 6.00 25.99 -13.28
CA PHE A 450 7.26 25.68 -12.59
C PHE A 450 7.78 26.85 -11.72
N PHE A 451 7.90 28.05 -12.31
CA PHE A 451 8.45 29.21 -11.60
C PHE A 451 7.53 29.73 -10.48
N GLU A 452 6.22 29.68 -10.70
CA GLU A 452 5.22 30.07 -9.69
C GLU A 452 5.28 29.15 -8.46
N LEU A 453 5.35 27.83 -8.70
CA LEU A 453 5.45 26.83 -7.63
C LEU A 453 6.80 26.88 -6.91
N LYS A 454 7.89 27.14 -7.64
CA LYS A 454 9.20 27.38 -7.04
C LYS A 454 9.17 28.59 -6.10
N GLN A 455 8.62 29.71 -6.55
CA GLN A 455 8.49 30.90 -5.70
C GLN A 455 7.61 30.64 -4.48
N MET A 456 6.50 29.91 -4.65
CA MET A 456 5.69 29.45 -3.52
C MET A 456 6.53 28.62 -2.54
N ARG A 457 7.31 27.65 -3.02
CA ARG A 457 8.20 26.84 -2.17
C ARG A 457 9.15 27.72 -1.37
N ASP A 458 9.84 28.66 -2.00
CA ASP A 458 10.83 29.52 -1.35
C ASP A 458 10.20 30.36 -0.24
N ASN A 459 9.06 31.00 -0.53
CA ASN A 459 8.31 31.79 0.44
C ASN A 459 7.85 30.94 1.63
N VAL A 460 7.31 29.76 1.36
CA VAL A 460 6.84 28.84 2.39
C VAL A 460 8.01 28.32 3.23
N ALA A 461 9.12 27.95 2.61
CA ALA A 461 10.32 27.48 3.29
C ALA A 461 10.87 28.54 4.25
N GLN A 462 11.01 29.78 3.77
CA GLN A 462 11.46 30.91 4.58
C GLN A 462 10.52 31.17 5.76
N GLN A 463 9.19 31.14 5.54
CA GLN A 463 8.23 31.37 6.61
C GLN A 463 8.18 30.21 7.62
N LEU A 464 8.34 28.96 7.17
CA LEU A 464 8.39 27.80 8.06
C LEU A 464 9.67 27.78 8.93
N ALA A 465 10.79 28.25 8.38
CA ALA A 465 12.03 28.45 9.13
C ALA A 465 11.88 29.59 10.15
N LYS A 466 11.34 30.74 9.73
CA LYS A 466 11.09 31.89 10.60
C LYS A 466 10.15 31.58 11.76
N ASN A 467 9.12 30.77 11.52
CA ASN A 467 8.17 30.34 12.54
C ASN A 467 8.71 29.21 13.44
N GLY A 468 9.92 28.69 13.20
CA GLY A 468 10.49 27.54 13.92
C GLY A 468 9.80 26.21 13.63
N THR A 469 8.82 26.16 12.72
CA THR A 469 8.08 24.95 12.37
C THR A 469 8.92 23.93 11.63
N LEU A 470 9.90 24.35 10.83
CA LEU A 470 10.82 23.43 10.17
C LEU A 470 11.64 22.62 11.19
N ALA A 471 12.16 23.29 12.22
CA ALA A 471 12.89 22.63 13.32
C ALA A 471 11.99 21.67 14.12
N ILE A 472 10.70 21.99 14.27
CA ILE A 472 9.72 21.08 14.90
C ILE A 472 9.55 19.80 14.07
N ILE A 473 9.45 19.93 12.74
CA ILE A 473 9.36 18.76 11.84
C ILE A 473 10.63 17.92 11.95
N GLN A 474 11.81 18.53 11.84
CA GLN A 474 13.09 17.84 11.99
C GLN A 474 13.23 17.11 13.33
N ASN A 475 12.86 17.77 14.44
CA ASN A 475 12.86 17.15 15.76
C ASN A 475 11.89 15.96 15.86
N ALA A 476 10.70 16.08 15.27
CA ALA A 476 9.72 15.01 15.27
C ALA A 476 10.16 13.82 14.38
N THR A 477 10.84 14.08 13.28
CA THR A 477 11.45 13.04 12.43
C THR A 477 12.53 12.28 13.18
N ARG A 478 13.47 12.99 13.81
CA ARG A 478 14.54 12.40 14.63
C ARG A 478 14.03 11.62 15.84
N LEU A 479 12.94 12.07 16.47
CA LEU A 479 12.31 11.35 17.57
C LEU A 479 11.77 9.98 17.11
N GLY A 480 11.41 9.88 15.83
CA GLY A 480 10.93 8.65 15.22
C GLY A 480 9.58 8.19 15.74
N ARG A 481 9.34 6.88 15.60
CA ARG A 481 8.09 6.25 16.04
C ARG A 481 8.08 6.07 17.57
N PRO A 482 6.91 6.16 18.21
CA PRO A 482 6.82 5.97 19.66
C PRO A 482 7.08 4.50 20.03
N LYS A 483 7.79 4.28 21.14
CA LYS A 483 8.07 2.93 21.65
C LYS A 483 6.87 2.43 22.46
N VAL A 484 6.62 1.12 22.44
CA VAL A 484 5.49 0.53 23.17
C VAL A 484 5.56 0.80 24.68
N PRO A 485 6.72 0.72 25.36
CA PRO A 485 6.81 1.02 26.79
C PRO A 485 6.38 2.46 27.15
N ASP A 486 6.61 3.42 26.26
CA ASP A 486 6.22 4.83 26.47
C ASP A 486 4.70 5.05 26.31
N ILE A 487 4.06 4.21 25.49
CA ILE A 487 2.63 4.28 25.18
C ILE A 487 1.81 3.52 26.24
N ALA A 488 2.22 2.30 26.53
CA ALA A 488 1.53 1.37 27.41
C ALA A 488 2.53 0.74 28.40
N PRO A 489 2.91 1.46 29.47
CA PRO A 489 3.83 0.94 30.47
C PRO A 489 3.35 -0.39 31.07
N GLY A 490 4.28 -1.34 31.21
CA GLY A 490 4.03 -2.69 31.70
C GLY A 490 3.22 -3.59 30.76
N SER A 491 2.95 -3.15 29.52
CA SER A 491 2.35 -4.00 28.49
C SER A 491 3.32 -5.07 28.03
N GLN A 492 2.79 -6.26 27.73
CA GLN A 492 3.55 -7.38 27.13
C GLN A 492 3.55 -7.34 25.59
N VAL A 493 2.94 -6.30 25.00
CA VAL A 493 2.93 -6.08 23.55
C VAL A 493 4.32 -5.62 23.11
N SER A 494 4.90 -6.30 22.13
CA SER A 494 6.19 -5.94 21.55
C SER A 494 6.06 -4.95 20.40
N HIS A 495 5.01 -5.06 19.58
CA HIS A 495 4.73 -4.14 18.48
C HIS A 495 3.23 -4.05 18.18
N PHE A 496 2.78 -2.95 17.58
CA PHE A 496 1.40 -2.80 17.09
C PHE A 496 1.30 -2.00 15.78
N LEU A 497 0.19 -2.21 15.06
CA LEU A 497 -0.32 -1.38 13.98
C LEU A 497 -1.72 -0.88 14.37
N TYR A 498 -1.97 0.41 14.21
CA TYR A 498 -3.31 1.00 14.40
C TYR A 498 -3.67 1.81 13.17
N LYS A 499 -4.79 1.45 12.52
CA LYS A 499 -5.34 2.15 11.35
C LYS A 499 -6.62 2.88 11.74
N SER A 500 -6.67 4.18 11.49
CA SER A 500 -7.91 4.95 11.48
C SER A 500 -8.62 4.75 10.14
N ARG A 501 -9.81 4.14 10.17
CA ARG A 501 -10.57 3.84 8.95
C ARG A 501 -11.14 5.10 8.31
N ALA A 502 -11.59 6.05 9.15
CA ALA A 502 -12.16 7.30 8.68
C ALA A 502 -11.13 8.17 7.93
N ASN A 503 -9.89 8.20 8.41
CA ASN A 503 -8.83 9.03 7.83
C ASN A 503 -7.97 8.29 6.79
N VAL A 504 -8.14 6.97 6.65
CA VAL A 504 -7.32 6.08 5.83
C VAL A 504 -5.81 6.27 6.10
N GLN A 505 -5.50 6.38 7.40
CA GLN A 505 -4.15 6.61 7.90
C GLN A 505 -3.84 5.61 9.01
N PHE A 506 -2.56 5.30 9.20
CA PHE A 506 -2.13 4.40 10.26
C PHE A 506 -0.95 4.98 11.05
N CYS A 507 -0.76 4.42 12.23
CA CYS A 507 0.44 4.58 13.03
C CYS A 507 0.90 3.22 13.54
N MET A 508 2.19 3.13 13.85
CA MET A 508 2.80 1.91 14.38
C MET A 508 3.85 2.23 15.43
N ALA A 509 4.20 1.23 16.23
CA ALA A 509 5.29 1.34 17.18
C ALA A 509 6.65 1.47 16.47
N SER A 510 7.67 1.91 17.20
CA SER A 510 9.05 1.73 16.74
C SER A 510 9.36 0.25 16.55
N LEU A 511 10.14 -0.05 15.51
CA LEU A 511 10.68 -1.38 15.27
C LEU A 511 11.84 -1.68 16.23
N GLU A 512 12.41 -0.67 16.87
CA GLU A 512 13.50 -0.84 17.83
C GLU A 512 12.99 -1.14 19.25
N PRO A 513 13.70 -1.99 20.02
CA PRO A 513 14.95 -2.69 19.66
C PRO A 513 14.73 -4.06 18.99
N SER A 514 13.53 -4.63 19.07
CA SER A 514 13.28 -6.07 18.81
C SER A 514 13.19 -6.47 17.34
N PHE A 515 12.97 -5.54 16.41
CA PHE A 515 12.73 -5.79 14.99
C PHE A 515 13.65 -4.92 14.10
N THR A 516 14.92 -4.78 14.49
CA THR A 516 15.89 -3.96 13.74
C THR A 516 16.33 -4.65 12.45
N LYS A 517 16.49 -5.97 12.46
CA LYS A 517 16.98 -6.74 11.31
C LYS A 517 15.89 -6.97 10.27
N LEU A 518 16.29 -7.06 9.00
CA LEU A 518 15.37 -7.21 7.87
C LEU A 518 14.50 -8.48 7.98
N VAL A 519 15.12 -9.60 8.36
CA VAL A 519 14.44 -10.89 8.57
C VAL A 519 13.38 -10.78 9.67
N GLU A 520 13.70 -10.12 10.79
CA GLU A 520 12.77 -9.95 11.92
C GLU A 520 11.59 -9.05 11.54
N ARG A 521 11.85 -7.97 10.80
CA ARG A 521 10.78 -7.12 10.22
C ARG A 521 9.89 -7.93 9.31
N ARG A 522 10.47 -8.77 8.44
CA ARG A 522 9.69 -9.61 7.54
C ARG A 522 8.82 -10.61 8.29
N ARG A 523 9.33 -11.24 9.35
CA ARG A 523 8.58 -12.16 10.23
C ARG A 523 7.42 -11.45 10.94
N LEU A 524 7.68 -10.27 11.50
CA LEU A 524 6.65 -9.44 12.10
C LEU A 524 5.55 -9.11 11.08
N MET A 525 5.93 -8.72 9.88
CA MET A 525 4.97 -8.40 8.82
C MET A 525 4.22 -9.64 8.35
N THR A 526 4.86 -10.80 8.27
CA THR A 526 4.21 -12.10 7.96
C THR A 526 3.07 -12.37 8.94
N ALA A 527 3.30 -12.22 10.25
CA ALA A 527 2.24 -12.36 11.25
C ALA A 527 1.10 -11.34 11.06
N TYR A 528 1.41 -10.10 10.67
CA TYR A 528 0.37 -9.12 10.33
C TYR A 528 -0.40 -9.46 9.05
N HIS A 529 0.26 -10.03 8.03
CA HIS A 529 -0.41 -10.46 6.79
C HIS A 529 -1.39 -11.61 7.06
N GLU A 530 -1.01 -12.56 7.93
CA GLU A 530 -1.86 -13.67 8.35
C GLU A 530 -3.06 -13.18 9.17
N LEU A 531 -2.82 -12.31 10.16
CA LEU A 531 -3.89 -11.69 10.95
C LEU A 531 -4.87 -10.92 10.06
N HIS A 532 -4.36 -10.09 9.15
CA HIS A 532 -5.16 -9.30 8.22
C HIS A 532 -5.98 -10.21 7.30
N THR A 533 -5.37 -11.27 6.75
CA THR A 533 -6.08 -12.24 5.90
C THR A 533 -7.22 -12.91 6.65
N ALA A 534 -6.95 -13.40 7.85
CA ALA A 534 -7.94 -14.14 8.64
C ALA A 534 -9.13 -13.26 9.05
N ILE A 535 -8.87 -12.01 9.46
CA ILE A 535 -9.92 -11.11 9.95
C ILE A 535 -10.76 -10.48 8.82
N HIS A 536 -10.18 -10.32 7.62
CA HIS A 536 -10.88 -9.79 6.43
C HIS A 536 -11.37 -10.88 5.47
N ALA A 537 -11.31 -12.15 5.88
CA ALA A 537 -11.83 -13.25 5.06
C ALA A 537 -13.33 -13.04 4.78
N LYS A 538 -13.72 -13.05 3.50
CA LYS A 538 -15.09 -12.71 3.04
C LYS A 538 -16.20 -13.50 3.75
N HIS A 539 -15.90 -14.72 4.16
CA HIS A 539 -16.85 -15.64 4.80
C HIS A 539 -16.79 -15.63 6.34
N ALA A 540 -15.91 -14.81 6.93
CA ALA A 540 -15.71 -14.74 8.38
C ALA A 540 -15.86 -13.29 8.87
N HIS A 541 -16.96 -13.00 9.59
CA HIS A 541 -17.19 -11.68 10.19
C HIS A 541 -16.50 -11.56 11.56
N LEU A 542 -15.20 -11.80 11.60
CA LEU A 542 -14.41 -11.74 12.83
C LEU A 542 -14.18 -10.28 13.25
N LYS A 543 -14.57 -9.94 14.49
CA LYS A 543 -14.26 -8.63 15.09
C LYS A 543 -12.95 -8.65 15.86
N VAL A 544 -12.63 -9.79 16.48
CA VAL A 544 -11.43 -9.98 17.28
C VAL A 544 -10.89 -11.37 16.99
N LEU A 545 -9.60 -11.44 16.66
CA LEU A 545 -8.87 -12.68 16.42
C LEU A 545 -7.67 -12.71 17.36
N HIS A 546 -7.51 -13.80 18.08
CA HIS A 546 -6.34 -14.06 18.91
C HIS A 546 -5.66 -15.32 18.37
N SER A 547 -4.44 -15.17 17.86
CA SER A 547 -3.64 -16.26 17.32
C SER A 547 -2.50 -16.56 18.28
N VAL A 548 -2.33 -17.84 18.62
CA VAL A 548 -1.25 -18.33 19.48
C VAL A 548 -0.39 -19.24 18.63
N GLY A 549 0.86 -18.85 18.41
CA GLY A 549 1.88 -19.70 17.80
C GLY A 549 3.02 -19.98 18.76
N ASP A 550 3.91 -20.88 18.36
CA ASP A 550 5.06 -21.30 19.16
C ASP A 550 6.07 -20.16 19.39
N ASP A 551 6.17 -19.26 18.42
CA ASP A 551 7.12 -18.16 18.38
C ASP A 551 6.55 -16.81 18.84
N ALA A 552 5.23 -16.62 18.77
CA ALA A 552 4.59 -15.35 19.08
C ALA A 552 3.09 -15.52 19.36
N THR A 553 2.54 -14.62 20.17
CA THR A 553 1.10 -14.46 20.36
C THR A 553 0.66 -13.17 19.69
N SER A 554 -0.43 -13.19 18.93
CA SER A 554 -0.88 -12.02 18.18
C SER A 554 -2.38 -11.79 18.30
N LEU A 555 -2.79 -10.53 18.16
CA LEU A 555 -4.18 -10.10 18.30
C LEU A 555 -4.53 -9.15 17.16
N ALA A 556 -5.67 -9.38 16.52
CA ALA A 556 -6.29 -8.43 15.62
C ALA A 556 -7.67 -8.02 16.16
N TRP A 557 -8.01 -6.75 16.03
CA TRP A 557 -9.28 -6.18 16.46
C TRP A 557 -9.76 -5.14 15.44
N ILE A 558 -10.89 -5.45 14.79
CA ILE A 558 -11.54 -4.56 13.83
C ILE A 558 -12.84 -3.99 14.40
N THR A 559 -13.02 -2.70 14.16
CA THR A 559 -14.26 -1.97 14.41
C THR A 559 -14.62 -1.13 13.16
N PRO A 560 -15.80 -0.50 13.12
CA PRO A 560 -16.11 0.46 12.06
C PRO A 560 -15.19 1.70 12.05
N VAL A 561 -14.57 2.03 13.19
CA VAL A 561 -13.77 3.25 13.35
C VAL A 561 -12.27 2.99 13.13
N PHE A 562 -11.78 1.84 13.59
CA PHE A 562 -10.36 1.51 13.53
C PHE A 562 -10.12 0.02 13.28
N GLU A 563 -8.92 -0.28 12.79
CA GLU A 563 -8.34 -1.62 12.79
C GLU A 563 -7.07 -1.61 13.66
N PHE A 564 -6.88 -2.62 14.49
CA PHE A 564 -5.75 -2.74 15.39
C PHE A 564 -5.15 -4.13 15.30
N TYR A 565 -3.82 -4.20 15.23
CA TYR A 565 -3.08 -5.44 15.20
C TYR A 565 -1.91 -5.32 16.18
N CYS A 566 -1.62 -6.36 16.94
CA CYS A 566 -0.43 -6.39 17.79
C CYS A 566 0.18 -7.78 17.91
N VAL A 567 1.47 -7.79 18.25
CA VAL A 567 2.27 -8.99 18.47
C VAL A 567 2.95 -8.88 19.84
N ALA A 568 2.94 -9.99 20.57
CA ALA A 568 3.56 -10.18 21.87
C ALA A 568 4.40 -11.47 21.84
N GLY A 569 5.23 -11.65 22.87
CA GLY A 569 6.03 -12.86 23.03
C GLY A 569 5.19 -14.15 23.08
N PRO A 570 5.82 -15.31 22.94
CA PRO A 570 5.12 -16.59 23.07
C PRO A 570 4.54 -16.76 24.48
N ASN A 571 3.46 -17.54 24.61
CA ASN A 571 2.79 -17.85 25.89
C ASN A 571 2.14 -16.66 26.62
N VAL A 572 1.98 -15.50 25.99
CA VAL A 572 1.22 -14.39 26.57
C VAL A 572 -0.27 -14.73 26.54
N SER A 573 -0.95 -14.71 27.69
CA SER A 573 -2.39 -15.01 27.71
C SER A 573 -3.20 -13.91 27.02
N ARG A 574 -4.33 -14.31 26.42
CA ARG A 574 -5.36 -13.43 25.87
C ARG A 574 -5.68 -12.21 26.76
N ALA A 575 -5.93 -12.40 28.05
CA ALA A 575 -6.30 -11.29 28.95
C ALA A 575 -5.21 -10.19 29.03
N THR A 576 -3.95 -10.60 29.06
CA THR A 576 -2.80 -9.67 29.17
C THR A 576 -2.52 -8.94 27.86
N ILE A 577 -2.56 -9.64 26.72
CA ILE A 577 -2.40 -8.98 25.41
C ILE A 577 -3.57 -8.04 25.13
N THR A 578 -4.81 -8.42 25.50
CA THR A 578 -5.98 -7.53 25.39
C THR A 578 -5.89 -6.32 26.31
N GLN A 579 -5.36 -6.46 27.53
CA GLN A 579 -5.12 -5.32 28.42
C GLN A 579 -4.10 -4.35 27.81
N GLY A 580 -3.01 -4.86 27.24
CA GLY A 580 -2.03 -4.06 26.50
C GLY A 580 -2.65 -3.36 25.29
N ALA A 581 -3.43 -4.09 24.49
CA ALA A 581 -4.14 -3.55 23.33
C ALA A 581 -5.09 -2.40 23.73
N ASN A 582 -5.87 -2.56 24.80
CA ASN A 582 -6.78 -1.52 25.28
C ASN A 582 -6.03 -0.24 25.68
N LYS A 583 -4.89 -0.35 26.38
CA LYS A 583 -4.06 0.82 26.72
C LYS A 583 -3.58 1.56 25.47
N ILE A 584 -3.13 0.82 24.46
CA ILE A 584 -2.65 1.40 23.19
C ILE A 584 -3.80 2.06 22.42
N ILE A 585 -4.97 1.41 22.33
CA ILE A 585 -6.15 1.97 21.66
C ILE A 585 -6.62 3.25 22.37
N GLN A 586 -6.64 3.26 23.70
CA GLN A 586 -6.98 4.47 24.47
C GLN A 586 -5.97 5.60 24.24
N TRP A 587 -4.67 5.28 24.18
CA TRP A 587 -3.65 6.25 23.80
C TRP A 587 -3.86 6.80 22.39
N ALA A 588 -4.13 5.93 21.40
CA ALA A 588 -4.34 6.33 20.01
C ALA A 588 -5.56 7.25 19.87
N LYS A 589 -6.64 6.97 20.60
CA LYS A 589 -7.82 7.84 20.68
C LYS A 589 -7.52 9.19 21.34
N ARG A 590 -6.77 9.20 22.45
CA ARG A 590 -6.39 10.45 23.13
C ARG A 590 -5.47 11.32 22.27
N GLU A 591 -4.64 10.70 21.46
CA GLU A 591 -3.63 11.35 20.63
C GLU A 591 -4.04 11.43 19.15
N GLU A 592 -5.32 11.26 18.84
CA GLU A 592 -5.83 11.13 17.48
C GLU A 592 -5.43 12.31 16.59
N GLU A 593 -5.64 13.54 17.06
CA GLU A 593 -5.27 14.77 16.34
C GLU A 593 -3.74 14.97 16.22
N ARG A 594 -2.95 14.16 16.96
CA ARG A 594 -1.49 14.17 16.87
C ARG A 594 -0.99 13.15 15.87
N LEU A 595 -1.62 11.98 15.85
CA LEU A 595 -1.25 10.86 14.99
C LEU A 595 -1.74 11.05 13.55
N PHE A 596 -2.91 11.65 13.36
CA PHE A 596 -3.55 11.74 12.06
C PHE A 596 -3.75 13.17 11.58
N ILE A 597 -3.77 13.35 10.27
CA ILE A 597 -4.19 14.57 9.61
C ILE A 597 -5.71 14.51 9.43
N ILE A 598 -6.42 15.34 10.19
CA ILE A 598 -7.87 15.47 10.14
C ILE A 598 -8.22 16.74 9.34
N GLY A 599 -8.96 16.59 8.25
CA GLY A 599 -9.42 17.70 7.40
C GLY A 599 -8.36 18.32 6.48
N GLY A 600 -7.07 18.32 6.86
CA GLY A 600 -6.00 18.95 6.07
C GLY A 600 -6.18 20.47 5.93
N GLY A 601 -5.33 21.12 5.14
CA GLY A 601 -5.58 22.50 4.69
C GLY A 601 -6.46 22.47 3.44
N VAL A 602 -7.51 23.28 3.41
CA VAL A 602 -8.47 23.24 2.30
C VAL A 602 -8.77 24.63 1.79
N PHE A 603 -8.73 24.80 0.47
CA PHE A 603 -9.07 26.05 -0.23
C PHE A 603 -10.21 25.88 -1.23
#